data_AF-A0A0L7L5T8-F1
#
_entry.id   AF-A0A0L7L5T8-F1
#
_cell.length_a   1.000
_cell.length_b   1.000
_cell.length_c   1.000
_cell.angle_alpha   90.00
_cell.angle_beta   90.00
_cell.angle_gamma   90.00
#
_symmetry.space_group_name_H-M   'P 1'
#
loop_
_entity.id
_entity.type
_entity.pdbx_description
1 polymer ?
#
loop_
_entity_poly.entity_id
_entity_poly.type
_entity_poly.pdbx_seq_one_letter_code
_entity_poly.pdbx_strand_id
1 'polypeptide(L)'
;MLFLCLLSDILLSLDDKYLYFSCWLHGDVRQYDISDPAHPKLVSQVFLGGQVSNENLEVIEDKELKEPSEPVILKGKRLYGAPQMLQLSLDGKRLYVSSSLFSPWDKQFYPKMTQEGGWIVKLDVDTEHGGMKLDPDFLVHFGNEPHGPALPHDMR
;
A
#
# COMPACT_ATOMS: atom_id res chain seq x y z
N MET A 1 14.88 -3.96 -13.24
CA MET A 1 15.24 -4.46 -11.88
C MET A 1 14.34 -5.65 -11.58
N LEU A 2 14.82 -6.70 -10.92
CA LEU A 2 13.94 -7.76 -10.40
C LEU A 2 13.16 -7.15 -9.23
N PHE A 3 11.84 -7.05 -9.35
CA PHE A 3 11.03 -6.46 -8.29
C PHE A 3 10.62 -7.53 -7.30
N LEU A 4 11.35 -7.55 -6.19
CA LEU A 4 11.00 -8.32 -5.00
C LEU A 4 10.11 -7.44 -4.12
N CYS A 5 9.04 -8.03 -3.57
CA CYS A 5 8.26 -7.39 -2.52
C CYS A 5 9.16 -7.12 -1.30
N LEU A 6 9.40 -5.84 -1.00
CA LEU A 6 9.93 -5.43 0.30
C LEU A 6 8.77 -5.38 1.29
N LEU A 7 8.55 -6.49 2.02
CA LEU A 7 7.58 -6.56 3.11
C LEU A 7 7.99 -5.59 4.22
N SER A 8 7.28 -4.48 4.37
CA SER A 8 7.63 -3.43 5.32
C SER A 8 6.74 -3.40 6.57
N ASP A 9 5.51 -3.91 6.47
CA ASP A 9 4.59 -4.05 7.58
C ASP A 9 3.73 -5.32 7.45
N ILE A 10 3.27 -5.84 8.60
CA ILE A 10 2.43 -7.03 8.73
C ILE A 10 1.35 -6.78 9.78
N LEU A 11 0.11 -7.13 9.47
CA LEU A 11 -1.01 -6.92 10.38
C LEU A 11 -1.95 -8.13 10.39
N LEU A 12 -2.37 -8.54 11.58
CA LEU A 12 -3.33 -9.62 11.79
C LEU A 12 -4.72 -9.05 12.07
N SER A 13 -5.78 -9.59 11.47
CA SER A 13 -7.14 -9.26 11.87
C SER A 13 -7.45 -9.75 13.28
N LEU A 14 -8.33 -9.06 14.00
CA LEU A 14 -8.65 -9.38 15.40
C LEU A 14 -9.34 -10.75 15.59
N ASP A 15 -9.93 -11.30 14.54
CA ASP A 15 -10.53 -12.63 14.51
C ASP A 15 -9.55 -13.72 14.05
N ASP A 16 -8.26 -13.39 13.90
CA ASP A 16 -7.17 -14.26 13.45
C ASP A 16 -7.41 -14.93 12.07
N LYS A 17 -8.35 -14.41 11.27
CA LYS A 17 -8.72 -14.99 9.97
C LYS A 17 -7.87 -14.48 8.81
N TYR A 18 -7.42 -13.23 8.87
CA TYR A 18 -6.71 -12.58 7.77
C TYR A 18 -5.38 -11.98 8.20
N LEU A 19 -4.38 -12.16 7.34
CA LEU A 19 -3.07 -11.54 7.45
C LEU A 19 -2.89 -10.53 6.31
N TYR A 20 -2.46 -9.32 6.64
CA TYR A 20 -2.21 -8.24 5.69
C TYR A 20 -0.72 -7.94 5.60
N PHE A 21 -0.25 -7.64 4.39
CA PHE A 21 1.12 -7.22 4.13
C PHE A 21 1.16 -5.97 3.27
N SER A 22 2.13 -5.10 3.51
CA SER A 22 2.50 -4.04 2.58
C SER A 22 3.82 -4.36 1.90
N CYS A 23 3.80 -4.38 0.56
CA CYS A 23 4.96 -4.61 -0.27
C CYS A 23 5.50 -3.27 -0.80
N TRP A 24 6.33 -2.58 -0.03
CA TRP A 24 6.65 -1.17 -0.30
C TRP A 24 7.41 -0.91 -1.61
N LEU A 25 8.22 -1.85 -2.12
CA LEU A 25 8.86 -1.68 -3.44
C LEU A 25 7.93 -2.07 -4.60
N HIS A 26 7.15 -3.14 -4.42
CA HIS A 26 6.24 -3.65 -5.44
C HIS A 26 4.95 -2.82 -5.53
N GLY A 27 4.57 -2.10 -4.47
CA GLY A 27 3.51 -1.11 -4.51
C GLY A 27 2.13 -1.59 -4.11
N ASP A 28 1.98 -2.81 -3.57
CA ASP A 28 0.69 -3.42 -3.26
C ASP A 28 0.50 -3.77 -1.78
N VAL A 29 -0.76 -3.80 -1.38
CA VAL A 29 -1.22 -4.41 -0.13
C VAL A 29 -1.86 -5.75 -0.45
N ARG A 30 -1.50 -6.78 0.31
CA ARG A 30 -2.02 -8.13 0.16
C ARG A 30 -2.85 -8.53 1.36
N GLN A 31 -3.87 -9.33 1.12
CA GLN A 31 -4.67 -9.99 2.15
C GLN A 31 -4.59 -11.50 1.92
N TYR A 32 -4.19 -12.22 2.96
CA TYR A 32 -4.16 -13.67 2.99
C TYR A 32 -5.21 -14.19 3.96
N ASP A 33 -6.03 -15.14 3.53
CA ASP A 33 -6.82 -15.98 4.43
C ASP A 33 -5.89 -16.98 5.10
N ILE A 34 -5.85 -16.94 6.42
CA ILE A 34 -5.02 -17.78 7.29
C ILE A 34 -5.87 -18.63 8.24
N SER A 35 -7.14 -18.90 7.90
CA SER A 35 -8.00 -19.85 8.64
C SER A 35 -7.34 -21.23 8.79
N ASP A 36 -6.45 -21.59 7.85
CA ASP A 36 -5.43 -22.63 8.01
C ASP A 36 -4.03 -21.99 7.96
N PRO A 37 -3.38 -21.73 9.11
CA PRO A 37 -2.08 -21.05 9.17
C PRO A 37 -0.94 -21.82 8.47
N ALA A 38 -1.09 -23.13 8.27
CA ALA A 38 -0.09 -23.93 7.55
C ALA A 38 -0.18 -23.75 6.02
N HIS A 39 -1.32 -23.27 5.52
CA HIS A 39 -1.57 -23.05 4.10
C HIS A 39 -2.25 -21.70 3.81
N PRO A 40 -1.57 -20.56 4.05
CA PRO A 40 -2.10 -19.23 3.75
C PRO A 40 -2.52 -19.08 2.29
N LYS A 41 -3.67 -18.44 2.04
CA LYS A 41 -4.20 -18.23 0.68
C LYS A 41 -4.32 -16.75 0.37
N LEU A 42 -3.65 -16.29 -0.69
CA LEU A 42 -3.82 -14.92 -1.18
C LEU A 42 -5.26 -14.74 -1.69
N VAL A 43 -6.05 -13.88 -1.05
CA VAL A 43 -7.46 -13.62 -1.41
C VAL A 43 -7.67 -12.24 -2.02
N SER A 44 -6.76 -11.29 -1.79
CA SER A 44 -6.83 -9.97 -2.39
C SER A 44 -5.47 -9.28 -2.51
N GLN A 45 -5.31 -8.46 -3.54
CA GLN A 45 -4.14 -7.64 -3.81
C GLN A 45 -4.60 -6.28 -4.36
N VAL A 46 -4.13 -5.17 -3.77
CA VAL A 46 -4.47 -3.81 -4.20
C VAL A 46 -3.21 -3.00 -4.40
N PHE A 47 -3.00 -2.50 -5.62
CA PHE A 47 -1.88 -1.62 -5.96
C PHE A 47 -2.19 -0.18 -5.57
N LEU A 48 -1.21 0.48 -4.94
CA LEU A 48 -1.26 1.86 -4.45
C LEU A 48 0.02 2.63 -4.82
N GLY A 49 0.60 2.33 -5.99
CA GLY A 49 1.85 2.90 -6.48
C GLY A 49 2.93 1.83 -6.64
N GLY A 50 4.13 2.09 -6.13
CA GLY A 50 5.27 1.19 -6.26
C GLY A 50 6.21 1.53 -7.41
N GLN A 51 7.38 0.91 -7.38
CA GLN A 51 8.39 1.02 -8.44
C GLN A 51 8.04 0.21 -9.69
N VAL A 52 7.17 -0.79 -9.56
CA VAL A 52 6.65 -1.59 -10.70
C VAL A 52 5.58 -0.85 -11.50
N SER A 53 5.18 0.35 -11.07
CA SER A 53 4.22 1.16 -11.82
C SER A 53 4.87 1.70 -13.09
N ASN A 54 4.08 1.78 -14.18
CA ASN A 54 4.51 2.05 -15.56
C ASN A 54 5.09 3.46 -15.84
N GLU A 55 5.79 4.09 -14.90
CA GLU A 55 6.19 5.50 -15.00
C GLU A 55 7.70 5.72 -15.00
N ASN A 56 8.50 4.86 -14.35
CA ASN A 56 9.91 5.21 -14.07
C ASN A 56 10.92 4.12 -14.36
N LEU A 57 10.53 2.84 -14.34
CA LEU A 57 11.47 1.73 -14.44
C LEU A 57 10.94 0.66 -15.38
N GLU A 58 11.83 0.11 -16.21
CA GLU A 58 11.54 -1.07 -16.99
C GLU A 58 11.56 -2.30 -16.07
N VAL A 59 10.40 -2.94 -15.95
CA VAL A 59 10.24 -4.21 -15.25
C VAL A 59 10.77 -5.30 -16.18
N ILE A 60 11.96 -5.81 -15.86
CA ILE A 60 12.65 -6.85 -16.66
C ILE A 60 12.00 -8.21 -16.40
N GLU A 61 11.67 -8.48 -15.14
CA GLU A 61 11.02 -9.70 -14.69
C GLU A 61 10.20 -9.38 -13.46
N ASP A 62 8.93 -9.77 -13.50
CA ASP A 62 8.05 -9.86 -12.35
C ASP A 62 7.37 -11.24 -12.41
N LYS A 63 7.38 -11.96 -11.29
CA LYS A 63 6.83 -13.32 -11.21
C LYS A 63 5.33 -13.33 -10.96
N GLU A 64 4.79 -12.21 -10.48
CA GLU A 64 3.40 -12.05 -10.09
C GLU A 64 2.62 -11.29 -11.16
N LEU A 65 3.23 -10.26 -11.74
CA LEU A 65 2.64 -9.42 -12.77
C LEU A 65 3.14 -9.78 -14.17
N LYS A 66 2.20 -9.83 -15.13
CA LYS A 66 2.54 -9.92 -16.57
C LYS A 66 2.83 -8.56 -17.18
N GLU A 67 2.22 -7.52 -16.62
CA GLU A 67 2.30 -6.14 -17.09
C GLU A 67 2.45 -5.21 -15.87
N PRO A 68 3.19 -4.09 -15.99
CA PRO A 68 3.33 -3.09 -14.94
C PRO A 68 1.99 -2.59 -14.38
N SER A 69 1.96 -2.20 -13.11
CA SER A 69 0.74 -1.64 -12.52
C SER A 69 0.49 -0.20 -12.99
N GLU A 70 -0.79 0.14 -13.17
CA GLU A 70 -1.17 1.48 -13.59
C GLU A 70 -1.02 2.50 -12.44
N PRO A 71 -0.68 3.75 -12.76
CA PRO A 71 -0.77 4.88 -11.85
C PRO A 71 -2.12 4.99 -11.14
N VAL A 72 -2.09 5.09 -9.81
CA VAL A 72 -3.30 5.33 -9.02
C VAL A 72 -3.53 6.83 -8.87
N ILE A 73 -4.71 7.28 -9.32
CA ILE A 73 -5.20 8.65 -9.17
C ILE A 73 -6.45 8.60 -8.29
N LEU A 74 -6.41 9.31 -7.17
CA LEU A 74 -7.48 9.37 -6.19
C LEU A 74 -7.80 10.82 -5.89
N LYS A 75 -9.09 11.21 -6.00
CA LYS A 75 -9.56 12.60 -5.78
C LYS A 75 -8.70 13.66 -6.51
N GLY A 76 -8.30 13.36 -7.75
CA GLY A 76 -7.49 14.25 -8.58
C GLY A 76 -6.01 14.34 -8.20
N LYS A 77 -5.53 13.49 -7.29
CA LYS A 77 -4.12 13.39 -6.88
C LYS A 77 -3.51 12.06 -7.31
N ARG A 78 -2.33 12.12 -7.90
CA ARG A 78 -1.50 10.94 -8.18
C ARG A 78 -0.89 10.45 -6.87
N LEU A 79 -1.08 9.17 -6.55
CA LEU A 79 -0.44 8.56 -5.39
C LEU A 79 1.02 8.19 -5.72
N TYR A 80 1.95 9.11 -5.45
CA TYR A 80 3.38 8.81 -5.50
C TYR A 80 3.81 8.03 -4.26
N GLY A 81 4.82 7.16 -4.38
CA GLY A 81 5.22 6.29 -3.28
C GLY A 81 4.60 4.91 -3.39
N ALA A 82 4.39 4.27 -2.26
CA ALA A 82 3.91 2.90 -2.15
C ALA A 82 3.34 2.66 -0.75
N PRO A 83 2.50 1.62 -0.55
CA PRO A 83 1.92 1.33 0.75
C PRO A 83 2.99 0.89 1.76
N GLN A 84 2.89 1.40 2.98
CA GLN A 84 3.83 1.12 4.07
C GLN A 84 3.11 0.71 5.37
N MET A 85 2.79 1.61 6.30
CA MET A 85 2.12 1.20 7.54
C MET A 85 0.67 0.83 7.25
N LEU A 86 0.21 -0.20 7.95
CA LEU A 86 -1.15 -0.71 7.91
C LEU A 86 -1.82 -0.51 9.28
N GLN A 87 -3.05 0.01 9.28
CA GLN A 87 -3.85 0.10 10.50
C GLN A 87 -5.29 -0.37 10.22
N LEU A 88 -5.68 -1.49 10.84
CA LEU A 88 -7.01 -2.07 10.68
C LEU A 88 -7.97 -1.53 11.73
N SER A 89 -9.21 -1.25 11.32
CA SER A 89 -10.28 -0.92 12.26
C SER A 89 -10.66 -2.12 13.12
N LEU A 90 -11.20 -1.86 14.31
CA LEU A 90 -11.58 -2.93 15.26
C LEU A 90 -12.65 -3.89 14.72
N ASP A 91 -13.50 -3.42 13.81
CA ASP A 91 -14.49 -4.26 13.13
C ASP A 91 -13.93 -5.00 11.89
N GLY A 92 -12.65 -4.81 11.57
CA GLY A 92 -11.98 -5.46 10.43
C GLY A 92 -12.36 -4.92 9.06
N LYS A 93 -13.29 -3.97 8.96
CA LYS A 93 -13.89 -3.55 7.68
C LYS A 93 -13.12 -2.45 6.95
N ARG A 94 -12.14 -1.81 7.60
CA ARG A 94 -11.41 -0.66 7.06
C ARG A 94 -9.93 -0.81 7.36
N LEU A 95 -9.12 -0.86 6.32
CA LEU A 95 -7.66 -0.89 6.42
C LEU A 95 -7.11 0.46 5.94
N TYR A 96 -6.54 1.23 6.86
CA TYR A 96 -5.85 2.48 6.52
C TYR A 96 -4.40 2.18 6.16
N VAL A 97 -3.90 2.87 5.15
CA VAL A 97 -2.57 2.62 4.58
C VAL A 97 -1.84 3.95 4.39
N SER A 98 -0.65 4.08 4.96
CA SER A 98 0.23 5.23 4.76
C SER A 98 1.36 4.92 3.77
N SER A 99 2.13 5.94 3.36
CA SER A 99 3.05 5.82 2.23
C SER A 99 4.56 5.87 2.56
N SER A 100 4.95 6.41 3.72
CA SER A 100 6.37 6.64 4.05
C SER A 100 6.97 5.49 4.84
N LEU A 101 8.18 5.06 4.46
CA LEU A 101 8.95 4.06 5.22
C LEU A 101 9.99 4.72 6.12
N PHE A 102 10.90 5.46 5.51
CA PHE A 102 12.03 6.09 6.18
C PHE A 102 12.60 7.14 5.25
N SER A 103 12.71 8.40 5.71
CA SER A 103 12.90 9.53 4.80
C SER A 103 14.09 9.43 3.84
N PRO A 104 15.28 8.92 4.23
CA PRO A 104 16.37 8.68 3.28
C PRO A 104 16.02 7.68 2.16
N TRP A 105 15.29 6.61 2.49
CA TRP A 105 14.84 5.62 1.50
C TRP A 105 13.72 6.17 0.65
N ASP A 106 12.78 6.90 1.25
CA ASP A 106 11.71 7.59 0.51
C ASP A 106 12.30 8.54 -0.53
N LYS A 107 13.35 9.30 -0.18
CA LYS A 107 14.04 10.19 -1.13
C LYS A 107 14.75 9.44 -2.25
N GLN A 108 15.34 8.29 -1.93
CA GLN A 108 16.09 7.49 -2.91
C GLN A 108 15.15 6.79 -3.90
N PHE A 109 14.09 6.16 -3.41
CA PHE A 109 13.18 5.35 -4.23
C PHE A 109 12.02 6.17 -4.76
N TYR A 110 11.41 7.03 -3.93
CA TYR A 110 10.20 7.78 -4.29
C TYR A 110 10.40 9.31 -4.16
N PRO A 111 11.36 9.91 -4.88
CA PRO A 111 11.67 11.34 -4.76
C PRO A 111 10.44 12.24 -5.00
N LYS A 112 9.56 11.88 -5.96
CA LYS A 112 8.31 12.63 -6.21
C LYS A 112 7.37 12.65 -5.01
N MET A 113 7.24 11.54 -4.28
CA MET A 113 6.45 11.50 -3.04
C MET A 113 7.02 12.49 -2.01
N THR A 114 8.35 12.57 -1.89
CA THR A 114 8.98 13.50 -0.95
C THR A 114 8.85 14.97 -1.36
N GLN A 115 8.61 15.24 -2.65
CA GLN A 115 8.41 16.58 -3.19
C GLN A 115 6.94 17.03 -3.17
N GLU A 116 6.00 16.08 -3.32
CA GLU A 116 4.57 16.39 -3.39
C GLU A 116 3.82 16.11 -2.08
N GLY A 117 4.36 15.26 -1.22
CA GLY A 117 3.75 14.83 0.04
C GLY A 117 3.30 13.38 -0.03
N GLY A 118 3.34 12.70 1.11
CA GLY A 118 2.78 11.37 1.24
C GLY A 118 1.27 11.39 1.43
N TRP A 119 0.69 10.21 1.59
CA TRP A 119 -0.75 10.04 1.67
C TRP A 119 -1.15 8.98 2.67
N ILE A 120 -2.40 9.08 3.13
CA ILE A 120 -3.13 8.00 3.77
C ILE A 120 -4.39 7.75 2.95
N VAL A 121 -4.62 6.49 2.61
CA VAL A 121 -5.85 6.00 1.95
C VAL A 121 -6.54 4.96 2.82
N LYS A 122 -7.76 4.58 2.44
CA LYS A 122 -8.51 3.52 3.09
C LYS A 122 -8.88 2.45 2.07
N LEU A 123 -8.68 1.20 2.43
CA LEU A 123 -9.23 0.05 1.74
C LEU A 123 -10.45 -0.46 2.52
N ASP A 124 -11.58 -0.61 1.84
CA ASP A 124 -12.73 -1.34 2.36
C ASP A 124 -12.45 -2.85 2.27
N VAL A 125 -12.71 -3.57 3.35
CA VAL A 125 -12.36 -4.99 3.50
C VAL A 125 -13.64 -5.82 3.60
N ASP A 126 -13.75 -6.87 2.78
CA ASP A 126 -14.74 -7.92 2.94
C ASP A 126 -14.23 -8.97 3.95
N THR A 127 -14.78 -8.91 5.16
CA THR A 127 -14.41 -9.80 6.26
C THR A 127 -15.03 -11.20 6.15
N GLU A 128 -16.06 -11.37 5.34
CA GLU A 128 -16.77 -12.64 5.21
C GLU A 128 -16.12 -13.51 4.14
N HIS A 129 -15.91 -12.94 2.95
CA HIS A 129 -15.41 -13.66 1.78
C HIS A 129 -13.95 -13.36 1.44
N GLY A 130 -13.35 -12.37 2.10
CA GLY A 130 -12.05 -11.83 1.68
C GLY A 130 -12.21 -10.90 0.48
N GLY A 131 -11.28 -9.98 0.34
CA GLY A 131 -11.37 -8.91 -0.65
C GLY A 131 -11.03 -7.57 -0.02
N MET A 132 -10.29 -6.76 -0.78
CA MET A 132 -10.01 -5.38 -0.46
C MET A 132 -10.30 -4.50 -1.68
N LYS A 133 -10.82 -3.31 -1.44
CA LYS A 133 -11.04 -2.31 -2.50
C LYS A 133 -10.65 -0.93 -2.00
N LEU A 134 -9.95 -0.17 -2.84
CA LEU A 134 -9.66 1.23 -2.56
C LEU A 134 -10.97 2.04 -2.45
N ASP A 135 -11.15 2.73 -1.33
CA ASP A 135 -12.26 3.67 -1.16
C ASP A 135 -11.99 4.93 -2.01
N PRO A 136 -12.85 5.24 -3.01
CA PRO A 136 -12.66 6.41 -3.88
C PRO A 136 -12.81 7.76 -3.15
N ASP A 137 -13.43 7.78 -1.98
CA ASP A 137 -13.84 8.98 -1.26
C ASP A 137 -12.87 9.37 -0.12
N PHE A 138 -11.99 8.45 0.30
CA PHE A 138 -11.05 8.67 1.40
C PHE A 138 -9.61 8.88 0.92
N LEU A 139 -9.12 10.12 1.02
CA LEU A 139 -7.71 10.48 0.83
C LEU A 139 -7.34 11.59 1.81
N VAL A 140 -6.27 11.38 2.57
CA VAL A 140 -5.55 12.42 3.28
C VAL A 140 -4.20 12.60 2.59
N HIS A 141 -3.95 13.78 2.02
CA HIS A 141 -2.73 14.08 1.28
C HIS A 141 -1.92 15.16 1.99
N PHE A 142 -0.67 14.85 2.35
CA PHE A 142 0.18 15.68 3.21
C PHE A 142 1.05 16.65 2.40
N GLY A 143 0.54 17.13 1.27
CA GLY A 143 1.30 17.99 0.35
C GLY A 143 1.23 19.48 0.68
N ASN A 144 0.19 19.88 1.40
CA ASN A 144 -0.12 21.28 1.71
C ASN A 144 0.12 21.61 3.19
N GLU A 145 0.98 20.88 3.88
CA GLU A 145 1.28 21.12 5.29
C GLU A 145 2.01 22.48 5.47
N PRO A 146 1.90 23.14 6.64
CA PRO A 146 2.40 24.51 6.84
C PRO A 146 3.89 24.72 6.58
N HIS A 147 4.70 23.66 6.67
CA HIS A 147 6.15 23.69 6.49
C HIS A 147 6.61 22.95 5.23
N GLY A 148 5.71 22.76 4.28
CA GLY A 148 5.94 21.99 3.05
C GLY A 148 5.54 20.52 3.20
N PRO A 149 5.72 19.71 2.14
CA PRO A 149 5.23 18.34 2.10
C PRO A 149 5.71 17.48 3.27
N ALA A 150 4.78 16.76 3.90
CA ALA A 150 5.06 15.81 4.98
C ALA A 150 4.84 14.36 4.53
N LEU A 151 5.41 13.45 5.29
CA LEU A 151 5.45 12.02 4.99
C LEU A 151 4.79 11.25 6.14
N PRO A 152 3.57 10.71 5.96
CA PRO A 152 2.86 9.99 7.00
C PRO A 152 3.43 8.58 7.16
N HIS A 153 3.64 8.17 8.41
CA HIS A 153 4.15 6.86 8.79
C HIS A 153 3.07 6.08 9.59
N ASP A 154 3.20 5.96 10.91
CA ASP A 154 2.27 5.22 11.76
C ASP A 154 0.92 5.96 11.96
N MET A 155 -0.15 5.17 12.15
CA MET A 155 -1.54 5.62 12.35
C MET A 155 -2.12 4.88 13.56
N ARG A 156 -2.79 5.58 14.48
CA ARG A 156 -3.39 4.98 15.69
C ARG A 156 -4.82 5.43 15.92
#